data_AF-A0A7G3ZE86-F1
#
_entry.id   AF-A0A7G3ZE86-F1
#
_cell.length_a   1.000
_cell.length_b   1.000
_cell.length_c   1.000
_cell.angle_alpha   90.00
_cell.angle_beta   90.00
_cell.angle_gamma   90.00
#
_symmetry.space_group_name_H-M   'P 1'
#
loop_
_entity.id
_entity.type
_entity.pdbx_description
1 polymer ?
#
loop_
_entity_poly.entity_id
_entity_poly.type
_entity_poly.pdbx_seq_one_letter_code
_entity_poly.pdbx_strand_id
1 'polypeptide(L)'
;MKSTVELNNEALDYKFFPGTCLKVYLKACVGILEKAQLAFQNGDLQKSYVFYVRYVDLCTNKLSRHPEYLGTGSARTAETELHKQEYLQLIKLEVPAVLKISEDLRKEIDLEYSKHQLSLAKNIAKSRPQHKKETENQAPEPKKVPPTFDEHLFNRSVAYYRKATEKVKSSHASAESSSDSKQLGFYPDLPQLSFIT
;
A
#
# COMPACT_ATOMS: atom_id res chain seq x y z
N MET A 1 1.16 -3.58 5.78
CA MET A 1 -0.31 -3.68 5.89
C MET A 1 -0.91 -2.59 5.03
N LYS A 2 -1.71 -2.93 4.02
CA LYS A 2 -2.35 -1.95 3.13
C LYS A 2 -3.60 -1.38 3.79
N SER A 3 -3.97 -0.16 3.43
CA SER A 3 -5.25 0.42 3.85
C SER A 3 -6.40 -0.15 3.00
N THR A 4 -7.62 -0.13 3.54
CA THR A 4 -8.82 -0.55 2.79
C THR A 4 -9.00 0.21 1.48
N VAL A 5 -8.62 1.49 1.43
CA VAL A 5 -8.70 2.31 0.21
C VAL A 5 -7.74 1.78 -0.87
N GLU A 6 -6.52 1.43 -0.49
CA GLU A 6 -5.55 0.81 -1.41
C GLU A 6 -6.02 -0.55 -1.91
N LEU A 7 -6.56 -1.38 -1.03
CA LEU A 7 -7.12 -2.69 -1.38
C LEU A 7 -8.31 -2.57 -2.32
N ASN A 8 -9.17 -1.57 -2.12
CA ASN A 8 -10.29 -1.32 -3.02
C ASN A 8 -9.80 -0.91 -4.42
N ASN A 9 -8.80 -0.03 -4.51
CA ASN A 9 -8.19 0.32 -5.80
C ASN A 9 -7.58 -0.90 -6.50
N GLU A 10 -6.89 -1.77 -5.75
CA GLU A 10 -6.34 -3.02 -6.26
C GLU A 10 -7.44 -3.98 -6.75
N ALA A 11 -8.57 -4.05 -6.04
CA ALA A 11 -9.72 -4.86 -6.45
C ALA A 11 -10.31 -4.41 -7.79
N LEU A 12 -10.34 -3.10 -8.04
CA LEU A 12 -10.86 -2.49 -9.26
C LEU A 12 -9.87 -2.50 -10.45
N ASP A 13 -8.58 -2.77 -10.18
CA ASP A 13 -7.55 -2.84 -11.21
C ASP A 13 -7.60 -4.17 -11.99
N TYR A 14 -8.57 -4.27 -12.91
CA TYR A 14 -8.65 -5.35 -13.88
C TYR A 14 -9.31 -4.89 -15.18
N LYS A 15 -8.99 -5.59 -16.28
CA LYS A 15 -9.51 -5.28 -17.61
C LYS A 15 -10.75 -6.13 -17.91
N PHE A 16 -11.80 -5.46 -18.39
CA PHE A 16 -13.02 -6.09 -18.87
C PHE A 16 -13.08 -6.02 -20.40
N PHE A 17 -13.38 -7.14 -21.04
CA PHE A 17 -13.43 -7.28 -22.50
C PHE A 17 -14.86 -7.58 -22.96
N PRO A 18 -15.59 -6.62 -23.55
CA PRO A 18 -16.97 -6.82 -23.98
C PRO A 18 -17.17 -7.86 -25.11
N GLY A 19 -16.10 -8.27 -25.78
CA GLY A 19 -16.14 -9.27 -26.86
C GLY A 19 -16.15 -10.72 -26.36
N THR A 20 -15.97 -10.95 -25.06
CA THR A 20 -15.99 -12.30 -24.47
C THR A 20 -17.41 -12.68 -24.10
N CYS A 21 -17.84 -13.93 -24.32
CA CYS A 21 -19.20 -14.36 -24.01
C CYS A 21 -19.55 -14.27 -22.52
N LEU A 22 -20.82 -13.97 -22.19
CA LEU A 22 -21.31 -13.79 -20.82
C LEU A 22 -21.06 -15.02 -19.95
N LYS A 23 -21.23 -16.22 -20.52
CA LYS A 23 -20.94 -17.51 -19.86
C LYS A 23 -19.54 -17.59 -19.25
N VAL A 24 -18.54 -17.02 -19.93
CA VAL A 24 -17.15 -17.04 -19.46
C VAL A 24 -17.00 -16.18 -18.22
N TYR A 25 -17.66 -15.03 -18.18
CA TYR A 25 -17.67 -14.17 -17.00
C TYR A 25 -18.43 -14.78 -15.83
N LEU A 26 -19.56 -15.45 -16.08
CA LEU A 26 -20.28 -16.18 -15.04
C LEU A 26 -19.41 -17.28 -14.42
N LYS A 27 -18.66 -18.02 -15.24
CA LYS A 27 -17.66 -18.99 -14.74
C LYS A 27 -16.53 -18.30 -13.97
N ALA A 28 -16.08 -17.13 -14.43
CA ALA A 28 -15.06 -16.35 -13.73
C ALA A 28 -15.55 -15.85 -12.36
N CYS A 29 -16.82 -15.46 -12.23
CA CYS A 29 -17.45 -15.09 -10.97
C CYS A 29 -17.32 -16.20 -9.93
N VAL A 30 -17.62 -17.45 -10.30
CA VAL A 30 -17.43 -18.62 -9.43
C VAL A 30 -15.96 -18.77 -9.02
N GLY A 31 -15.04 -18.70 -9.99
CA GLY A 31 -13.60 -18.82 -9.70
C GLY A 31 -13.04 -17.68 -8.84
N ILE A 32 -13.61 -16.47 -8.89
CA ILE A 32 -13.23 -15.37 -7.99
C ILE A 32 -13.70 -15.68 -6.56
N LEU A 33 -14.93 -16.18 -6.39
CA LEU A 33 -15.45 -16.54 -5.07
C LEU A 33 -14.66 -17.69 -4.43
N GLU A 34 -14.31 -18.72 -5.20
CA GLU A 34 -13.46 -19.83 -4.72
C GLU A 34 -12.10 -19.30 -4.24
N LYS A 35 -11.48 -18.39 -4.99
CA LYS A 35 -10.21 -17.75 -4.58
C LYS A 35 -10.37 -16.88 -3.33
N ALA A 36 -11.49 -16.18 -3.20
CA ALA A 36 -11.79 -15.39 -2.00
C ALA A 36 -11.90 -16.30 -0.77
N GLN A 37 -12.66 -17.40 -0.89
CA GLN A 37 -12.82 -18.39 0.18
C GLN A 37 -11.50 -19.06 0.56
N LEU A 38 -10.69 -19.47 -0.43
CA LEU A 38 -9.36 -20.02 -0.16
C LEU A 38 -8.44 -19.01 0.55
N ALA A 39 -8.46 -17.74 0.14
CA ALA A 39 -7.69 -16.70 0.82
C ALA A 39 -8.16 -16.50 2.27
N PHE A 40 -9.48 -16.52 2.50
CA PHE A 40 -10.06 -16.43 3.84
C PHE A 40 -9.66 -17.62 4.72
N GLN A 41 -9.74 -18.84 4.21
CA GLN A 41 -9.33 -20.05 4.93
C GLN A 41 -7.85 -20.07 5.26
N ASN A 42 -7.01 -19.48 4.40
CA ASN A 42 -5.58 -19.32 4.64
C ASN A 42 -5.23 -18.18 5.61
N GLY A 43 -6.22 -17.44 6.12
CA GLY A 43 -6.03 -16.30 7.03
C GLY A 43 -5.60 -15.00 6.34
N ASP A 44 -5.61 -14.94 5.01
CA ASP A 44 -5.28 -13.72 4.26
C ASP A 44 -6.54 -12.89 4.01
N LEU A 45 -6.92 -12.10 5.03
CA LEU A 45 -8.11 -11.25 5.01
C LEU A 45 -8.04 -10.18 3.93
N GLN A 46 -6.86 -9.60 3.68
CA GLN A 46 -6.69 -8.53 2.68
C GLN A 46 -6.97 -9.05 1.28
N LYS A 47 -6.39 -10.20 0.93
CA LYS A 47 -6.58 -10.82 -0.38
C LYS A 47 -7.99 -11.34 -0.56
N SER A 48 -8.59 -11.90 0.49
CA SER A 48 -10.01 -12.29 0.49
C SER A 48 -10.92 -11.09 0.19
N TYR A 49 -10.72 -9.97 0.90
CA TYR A 49 -11.45 -8.73 0.67
C TYR A 49 -11.32 -8.23 -0.78
N VAL A 50 -10.11 -8.21 -1.34
CA VAL A 50 -9.86 -7.81 -2.73
C VAL A 50 -10.68 -8.66 -3.71
N PHE A 51 -10.73 -9.98 -3.53
CA PHE A 51 -11.52 -10.85 -4.41
C PHE A 51 -13.02 -10.64 -4.26
N TYR A 52 -13.54 -10.46 -3.04
CA TYR A 52 -14.97 -10.19 -2.84
C TYR A 52 -15.40 -8.86 -3.46
N VAL A 53 -14.63 -7.79 -3.27
CA VAL A 53 -14.92 -6.49 -3.88
C VAL A 53 -14.84 -6.58 -5.41
N ARG A 54 -13.85 -7.29 -5.94
CA ARG A 54 -13.72 -7.52 -7.39
C ARG A 54 -14.91 -8.27 -7.97
N TYR A 55 -15.41 -9.29 -7.26
CA TYR A 55 -16.63 -10.00 -7.66
C TYR A 55 -17.83 -9.05 -7.72
N VAL A 56 -18.03 -8.23 -6.70
CA VAL A 56 -19.14 -7.28 -6.64
C VAL A 56 -19.05 -6.25 -7.78
N ASP A 57 -17.87 -5.68 -8.02
CA ASP A 57 -17.65 -4.72 -9.12
C ASP A 57 -17.91 -5.37 -10.49
N LEU A 58 -17.41 -6.59 -10.71
CA LEU A 58 -17.64 -7.33 -11.96
C LEU A 58 -19.13 -7.53 -12.21
N CYS A 59 -19.87 -7.99 -11.20
CA CYS A 59 -21.30 -8.24 -11.29
C CYS A 59 -22.10 -6.95 -11.47
N THR A 60 -21.84 -5.91 -10.68
CA THR A 60 -22.69 -4.71 -10.65
C THR A 60 -22.36 -3.68 -11.72
N ASN A 61 -21.07 -3.46 -12.01
CA ASN A 61 -20.63 -2.37 -12.87
C ASN A 61 -20.28 -2.83 -14.29
N LYS A 62 -19.60 -3.97 -14.46
CA LYS A 62 -19.13 -4.42 -15.78
C LYS A 62 -20.15 -5.27 -16.49
N LEU A 63 -20.64 -6.33 -15.84
CA LEU A 63 -21.59 -7.29 -16.43
C LEU A 63 -22.94 -6.66 -16.76
N SER A 64 -23.38 -5.67 -15.98
CA SER A 64 -24.60 -4.91 -16.26
C SER A 64 -24.59 -4.16 -17.60
N ARG A 65 -23.40 -3.92 -18.17
CA ARG A 65 -23.19 -3.24 -19.46
C ARG A 65 -22.81 -4.21 -20.59
N HIS A 66 -22.87 -5.51 -20.36
CA HIS A 66 -22.46 -6.51 -21.34
C HIS A 66 -23.44 -6.54 -22.54
N PRO A 67 -22.96 -6.62 -23.80
CA PRO A 67 -23.82 -6.58 -24.98
C PRO A 67 -24.83 -7.73 -25.05
N GLU A 68 -24.45 -8.93 -24.60
CA GLU A 68 -25.36 -10.08 -24.51
C GLU A 68 -26.47 -9.89 -23.45
N TYR A 69 -26.20 -9.11 -22.39
CA TYR A 69 -27.21 -8.77 -21.39
C TYR A 69 -28.18 -7.69 -21.92
N LEU A 70 -27.63 -6.66 -22.58
CA LEU A 70 -28.37 -5.56 -23.19
C LEU A 70 -29.14 -5.97 -24.46
N GLY A 71 -28.92 -7.18 -24.98
CA GLY A 71 -29.56 -7.68 -26.20
C GLY A 71 -29.11 -6.96 -27.48
N THR A 72 -27.97 -6.27 -27.44
CA THR A 72 -27.42 -5.48 -28.55
C THR A 72 -26.44 -6.27 -29.41
N GLY A 73 -26.06 -7.48 -28.99
CA GLY A 73 -25.12 -8.35 -29.70
C GLY A 73 -25.66 -9.78 -29.83
N SER A 74 -25.76 -10.26 -31.07
CA SER A 74 -26.20 -11.60 -31.52
C SER A 74 -27.71 -11.88 -31.52
N ALA A 75 -28.11 -12.78 -32.43
CA ALA A 75 -29.47 -13.30 -32.52
C ALA A 75 -29.82 -14.00 -31.19
N ARG A 76 -30.99 -13.67 -30.63
CA ARG A 76 -31.49 -14.27 -29.39
C ARG A 76 -31.58 -15.79 -29.52
N THR A 77 -30.60 -16.51 -29.01
CA THR A 77 -30.65 -17.96 -28.84
C THR A 77 -31.15 -18.29 -27.44
N ALA A 78 -31.75 -19.48 -27.28
CA ALA A 78 -32.24 -19.94 -25.98
C ALA A 78 -31.13 -19.98 -24.92
N GLU A 79 -29.88 -20.26 -25.31
CA GLU A 79 -28.72 -20.29 -24.43
C GLU A 79 -28.38 -18.92 -23.84
N THR A 80 -28.47 -17.84 -24.62
CA THR A 80 -28.20 -16.48 -24.13
C THR A 80 -29.22 -16.05 -23.08
N GLU A 81 -30.49 -16.45 -23.23
CA GLU A 81 -31.53 -16.14 -22.24
C GLU A 81 -31.32 -16.91 -20.93
N LEU A 82 -30.82 -18.15 -20.99
CA LEU A 82 -30.43 -18.92 -19.80
C LEU A 82 -29.30 -18.22 -19.01
N HIS A 83 -28.23 -17.80 -19.69
CA HIS A 83 -27.13 -17.09 -19.04
C HIS A 83 -27.56 -15.75 -18.45
N LYS A 84 -28.53 -15.08 -19.08
CA LYS A 84 -29.13 -13.86 -18.54
C LYS A 84 -29.91 -14.13 -17.25
N GLN A 85 -30.69 -15.22 -17.21
CA GLN A 85 -31.42 -15.62 -16.00
C GLN A 85 -30.45 -15.96 -14.86
N GLU A 86 -29.40 -16.71 -15.15
CA GLU A 86 -28.33 -17.04 -14.20
C GLU A 86 -27.69 -15.78 -13.61
N TYR A 87 -27.31 -14.82 -14.47
CA TYR A 87 -26.79 -13.52 -14.03
C TYR A 87 -27.78 -12.77 -13.12
N LEU A 88 -29.07 -12.74 -13.46
CA LEU A 88 -30.08 -12.08 -12.63
C LEU A 88 -30.23 -12.76 -11.26
N GLN A 89 -30.08 -14.09 -11.20
CA GLN A 89 -30.09 -14.83 -9.94
C GLN A 89 -28.88 -14.47 -9.07
N LEU A 90 -27.69 -14.39 -9.67
CA LEU A 90 -26.47 -13.94 -8.97
C LEU A 90 -26.66 -12.56 -8.34
N ILE A 91 -27.19 -11.60 -9.12
CA ILE A 91 -27.43 -10.24 -8.65
C ILE A 91 -28.44 -10.19 -7.50
N LYS A 92 -29.49 -11.01 -7.54
CA LYS A 92 -30.55 -11.01 -6.52
C LYS A 92 -30.16 -11.70 -5.23
N LEU A 93 -29.42 -12.81 -5.31
CA LEU A 93 -29.16 -13.68 -4.16
C LEU A 93 -27.72 -13.54 -3.65
N GLU A 94 -26.74 -13.67 -4.54
CA GLU A 94 -25.34 -13.77 -4.13
C GLU A 94 -24.71 -12.42 -3.85
N VAL A 95 -24.93 -11.41 -4.71
CA VAL A 95 -24.32 -10.09 -4.54
C VAL A 95 -24.65 -9.44 -3.19
N PRO A 96 -25.90 -9.45 -2.67
CA PRO A 96 -26.19 -8.94 -1.34
C PRO A 96 -25.46 -9.69 -0.22
N ALA A 97 -25.33 -11.01 -0.34
CA ALA A 97 -24.61 -11.82 0.63
C ALA A 97 -23.10 -11.51 0.62
N VAL A 98 -22.50 -11.43 -0.56
CA VAL A 98 -21.08 -11.11 -0.73
C VAL A 98 -20.77 -9.67 -0.28
N LEU A 99 -21.66 -8.72 -0.56
CA LEU A 99 -21.55 -7.34 -0.05
C LEU A 99 -21.48 -7.32 1.47
N LYS A 100 -22.36 -8.06 2.15
CA LYS A 100 -22.34 -8.16 3.62
C LYS A 100 -21.01 -8.72 4.12
N ILE A 101 -20.52 -9.80 3.52
CA ILE A 101 -19.22 -10.40 3.87
C ILE A 101 -18.08 -9.39 3.67
N SER A 102 -18.08 -8.67 2.55
CA SER A 102 -17.04 -7.68 2.24
C SER A 102 -17.04 -6.49 3.22
N GLU A 103 -18.21 -6.05 3.68
CA GLU A 103 -18.34 -4.99 4.68
C GLU A 103 -17.87 -5.44 6.06
N ASP A 104 -18.11 -6.70 6.44
CA ASP A 104 -17.62 -7.24 7.69
C ASP A 104 -16.08 -7.41 7.67
N LEU A 105 -15.52 -7.92 6.57
CA LEU A 105 -14.07 -7.97 6.35
C LEU A 105 -13.42 -6.58 6.37
N ARG A 106 -14.07 -5.58 5.78
CA ARG A 106 -13.60 -4.20 5.79
C ARG A 106 -13.42 -3.67 7.22
N LYS A 107 -14.41 -3.88 8.09
CA LYS A 107 -14.32 -3.45 9.50
C LYS A 107 -13.15 -4.10 10.22
N GLU A 108 -12.94 -5.38 9.96
CA GLU A 108 -11.82 -6.13 10.54
C GLU A 108 -10.47 -5.58 10.07
N ILE A 109 -10.30 -5.38 8.75
CA ILE A 109 -9.08 -4.80 8.17
C ILE A 109 -8.83 -3.38 8.68
N ASP A 110 -9.86 -2.53 8.76
CA ASP A 110 -9.73 -1.15 9.25
C ASP A 110 -9.28 -1.11 10.72
N LEU A 111 -9.83 -1.98 11.55
CA LEU A 111 -9.47 -2.12 12.96
C LEU A 111 -8.00 -2.57 13.09
N GLU A 112 -7.62 -3.55 12.30
CA GLU A 112 -6.30 -4.16 12.30
C GLU A 112 -5.23 -3.18 11.76
N TYR A 113 -5.58 -2.38 10.74
CA TYR A 113 -4.77 -1.28 10.21
C TYR A 113 -4.58 -0.16 11.24
N SER A 114 -5.64 0.24 11.95
CA SER A 114 -5.57 1.23 13.03
C SER A 114 -4.66 0.79 14.17
N LYS A 115 -4.76 -0.47 14.61
CA LYS A 115 -3.84 -1.07 15.61
C LYS A 115 -2.39 -1.01 15.14
N HIS A 116 -2.14 -1.32 13.86
CA HIS A 116 -0.81 -1.27 13.28
C HIS A 116 -0.26 0.17 13.26
N GLN A 117 -1.06 1.15 12.85
CA GLN A 117 -0.65 2.57 12.87
C GLN A 117 -0.33 3.07 14.29
N LEU A 118 -1.17 2.75 15.28
CA LEU A 118 -0.91 3.11 16.68
C LEU A 118 0.37 2.46 17.21
N SER A 119 0.67 1.22 16.80
CA SER A 119 1.88 0.51 17.21
C SER A 119 3.14 1.12 16.60
N LEU A 120 3.08 1.57 15.35
CA LEU A 120 4.16 2.33 14.73
C LEU A 120 4.36 3.68 15.43
N ALA A 121 3.28 4.44 15.67
CA ALA A 121 3.34 5.74 16.34
C ALA A 121 3.93 5.65 17.75
N LYS A 122 3.68 4.55 18.49
CA LYS A 122 4.28 4.30 19.80
C LYS A 122 5.77 3.96 19.74
N ASN A 123 6.26 3.40 18.63
CA ASN A 123 7.67 3.04 18.43
C ASN A 123 8.51 4.17 17.80
N ILE A 124 7.88 5.21 17.23
CA ILE A 124 8.59 6.43 16.87
C ILE A 124 8.92 7.14 18.19
N ALA A 125 10.17 6.99 18.60
CA ALA A 125 10.73 7.47 19.86
C ALA A 125 10.05 8.75 20.37
N LYS A 126 9.26 8.61 21.45
CA LYS A 126 9.15 9.74 22.39
C LYS A 126 10.59 10.06 22.76
N SER A 127 11.11 11.20 22.28
CA SER A 127 12.30 11.83 22.82
C SER A 127 12.21 11.65 24.33
N ARG A 128 13.05 10.77 24.90
CA ARG A 128 13.07 10.53 26.35
C ARG A 128 13.11 11.93 26.97
N PRO A 129 12.10 12.38 27.72
CA PRO A 129 12.35 13.49 28.63
C PRO A 129 13.48 12.96 29.51
N GLN A 130 14.65 13.58 29.39
CA GLN A 130 15.77 13.28 30.27
C GLN A 130 15.19 13.33 31.67
N HIS A 131 15.30 12.21 32.38
CA HIS A 131 15.04 12.17 33.81
C HIS A 131 15.99 13.19 34.45
N LYS A 132 15.49 14.42 34.65
CA LYS A 132 15.98 15.31 35.69
C LYS A 132 15.64 14.65 37.01
N LYS A 133 16.53 13.77 37.47
CA LYS A 133 16.80 13.68 38.90
C LYS A 133 17.67 14.90 39.22
N GLU A 134 17.03 16.04 39.44
CA GLU A 134 17.68 17.18 40.09
C GLU A 134 17.52 16.97 41.59
N THR A 135 18.53 16.32 42.14
CA THR A 135 19.05 16.66 43.46
C THR A 135 19.76 18.01 43.30
N GLU A 136 19.40 18.94 44.20
CA GLU A 136 19.97 20.24 44.53
C GLU A 136 21.29 20.70 43.85
N ASN A 137 21.27 21.97 43.43
CA ASN A 137 22.40 22.89 43.36
C ASN A 137 23.66 22.42 42.63
N GLN A 138 23.69 22.55 41.29
CA GLN A 138 24.93 22.85 40.56
C GLN A 138 24.60 23.45 39.19
N ALA A 139 25.21 24.60 38.90
CA ALA A 139 25.17 25.24 37.59
C ALA A 139 25.63 24.25 36.50
N PRO A 140 25.05 24.31 35.28
CA PRO A 140 25.40 23.36 34.22
C PRO A 140 26.87 23.56 33.83
N GLU A 141 27.73 22.62 34.22
CA GLU A 141 29.09 22.58 33.70
C GLU A 141 29.04 22.42 32.18
N PRO A 142 29.76 23.24 31.41
CA PRO A 142 29.85 23.07 29.98
C PRO A 142 30.54 21.73 29.72
N LYS A 143 29.78 20.77 29.15
CA LYS A 143 30.34 19.50 28.69
C LYS A 143 31.41 19.81 27.65
N LYS A 144 32.67 19.69 28.08
CA LYS A 144 33.83 19.94 27.22
C LYS A 144 33.87 18.85 26.16
N VAL A 145 33.83 19.27 24.90
CA VAL A 145 34.10 18.38 23.78
C VAL A 145 35.51 17.79 23.93
N PRO A 146 35.75 16.56 23.43
CA PRO A 146 37.08 15.98 23.43
C PRO A 146 38.09 16.94 22.80
N PRO A 147 39.35 16.97 23.26
CA PRO A 147 40.38 17.84 22.68
C PRO A 147 40.69 17.49 21.21
N THR A 148 40.28 16.32 20.74
CA THR A 148 40.37 15.88 19.35
C THR A 148 39.18 16.27 18.48
N PHE A 149 38.18 16.97 19.04
CA PHE A 149 36.98 17.34 18.31
C PHE A 149 37.25 18.57 17.42
N ASP A 150 37.30 18.33 16.10
CA ASP A 150 37.35 19.38 15.10
C ASP A 150 35.92 19.86 14.78
N GLU A 151 35.55 20.99 15.39
CA GLU A 151 34.25 21.63 15.20
C GLU A 151 34.01 22.07 13.74
N HIS A 152 35.08 22.41 13.01
CA HIS A 152 34.98 22.87 11.64
C HIS A 152 34.68 21.71 10.69
N LEU A 153 35.29 20.55 10.93
CA LEU A 153 35.04 19.32 10.17
C LEU A 153 33.63 18.77 10.46
N PHE A 154 33.18 18.85 11.71
CA PHE A 154 31.82 18.50 12.10
C PHE A 154 30.77 19.41 11.43
N ASN A 155 30.94 20.73 11.50
CA ASN A 155 29.98 21.65 10.88
C ASN A 155 29.95 21.51 9.34
N ARG A 156 31.10 21.19 8.73
CA ARG A 156 31.19 20.87 7.29
C ARG A 156 30.42 19.60 6.94
N SER A 157 30.52 18.54 7.75
CA SER A 157 29.79 17.29 7.52
C SER A 157 28.28 17.48 7.69
N VAL A 158 27.86 18.20 8.74
CA VAL A 158 26.44 18.54 8.97
C VAL A 158 25.86 19.35 7.83
N ALA A 159 26.58 20.35 7.32
CA ALA A 159 26.15 21.14 6.17
C ALA A 159 26.00 20.30 4.90
N TYR A 160 26.91 19.34 4.67
CA TYR A 160 26.83 18.41 3.55
C TYR A 160 25.56 17.54 3.62
N TYR A 161 25.26 16.95 4.78
CA TYR A 161 24.07 16.12 4.96
C TYR A 161 22.77 16.91 4.78
N ARG A 162 22.69 18.15 5.28
CA ARG A 162 21.51 19.02 5.06
C ARG A 162 21.30 19.33 3.57
N LYS A 163 22.38 19.63 2.85
CA LYS A 163 22.30 19.92 1.41
C LYS A 163 21.94 18.68 0.57
N ALA A 164 22.38 17.50 0.99
CA ALA A 164 22.04 16.23 0.34
C ALA A 164 20.55 15.88 0.52
N THR A 165 19.98 16.09 1.70
CA THR A 165 18.56 15.81 1.95
C THR A 165 17.63 16.81 1.28
N GLU A 166 18.04 18.06 1.11
CA GLU A 166 17.29 19.07 0.35
C GLU A 166 17.24 18.76 -1.15
N LYS A 167 18.35 18.27 -1.75
CA LYS A 167 18.36 17.85 -3.16
C LYS A 167 17.45 16.65 -3.44
N VAL A 168 17.27 15.73 -2.49
CA VAL A 168 16.37 14.58 -2.65
C VAL A 168 14.89 15.00 -2.53
N LYS A 169 14.59 16.08 -1.80
CA LYS A 169 13.22 16.64 -1.73
C LYS A 169 12.84 17.46 -2.95
N SER A 170 13.79 18.04 -3.68
CA SER A 170 13.52 18.79 -4.91
C SER A 170 13.56 17.94 -6.18
N SER A 171 14.13 16.73 -6.16
CA SER A 171 14.25 15.86 -7.34
C SER A 171 13.04 14.95 -7.62
N HIS A 172 11.88 15.19 -6.99
CA HIS A 172 10.61 14.60 -7.44
C HIS A 172 9.85 15.49 -8.43
N ALA A 173 10.40 16.64 -8.80
CA ALA A 173 9.94 17.43 -9.93
C ALA A 173 11.12 17.59 -10.92
N SER A 174 10.91 17.09 -12.14
CA SER A 174 11.76 17.29 -13.32
C SER A 174 13.04 16.45 -13.40
N ALA A 175 12.89 15.25 -13.96
CA ALA A 175 14.00 14.51 -14.56
C ALA A 175 14.18 14.95 -16.02
N GLU A 176 15.13 15.84 -16.27
CA GLU A 176 15.82 15.92 -17.56
C GLU A 176 17.33 16.05 -17.36
N SER A 177 18.03 15.30 -18.20
CA SER A 177 19.46 15.10 -18.31
C SER A 177 20.29 16.37 -18.40
N SER A 178 21.43 16.40 -17.70
CA SER A 178 22.68 16.89 -18.31
C SER A 178 23.90 16.43 -17.53
N SER A 179 24.84 15.92 -18.31
CA SER A 179 26.23 15.66 -18.00
C SER A 179 26.93 16.88 -17.40
N ASP A 180 27.54 16.75 -16.23
CA ASP A 180 28.84 17.39 -16.02
C ASP A 180 29.68 16.62 -15.00
N SER A 181 30.78 16.10 -15.49
CA SER A 181 31.79 15.36 -14.75
C SER A 181 32.84 16.36 -14.30
N LYS A 182 32.71 16.87 -13.07
CA LYS A 182 33.78 17.52 -12.28
C LYS A 182 33.25 17.93 -10.91
N GLN A 183 33.24 16.99 -9.98
CA GLN A 183 33.53 17.26 -8.57
C GLN A 183 33.82 15.91 -7.91
N LEU A 184 35.11 15.57 -7.90
CA LEU A 184 35.69 14.45 -7.17
C LEU A 184 35.13 14.49 -5.74
N GLY A 185 34.32 13.51 -5.39
CA GLY A 185 33.72 13.39 -4.07
C GLY A 185 34.80 13.16 -3.03
N PHE A 186 35.20 14.22 -2.32
CA PHE A 186 35.93 14.10 -1.07
C PHE A 186 34.97 13.55 -0.01
N TYR A 187 34.84 12.23 -0.01
CA TYR A 187 34.28 11.49 1.12
C TYR A 187 35.29 11.61 2.27
N PRO A 188 34.89 11.99 3.49
CA PRO A 188 35.82 11.95 4.61
C PRO A 188 36.23 10.49 4.83
N ASP A 189 37.53 10.22 4.74
CA ASP A 189 38.09 8.88 4.92
C ASP A 189 37.58 8.29 6.23
N LEU A 190 36.97 7.11 6.12
CA LEU A 190 36.58 6.31 7.27
C LEU A 190 37.83 6.05 8.12
N PRO A 191 37.78 6.26 9.44
CA PRO A 191 38.91 5.94 10.29
C PRO A 191 39.29 4.48 10.10
N GLN A 192 40.47 4.25 9.52
CA GLN A 192 41.02 2.92 9.35
C GLN A 192 41.45 2.43 10.72
N LEU A 193 40.81 1.35 11.19
CA LEU A 193 41.20 0.67 12.42
C LEU A 193 42.55 -0.03 12.17
N SER A 194 43.65 0.64 12.50
CA SER A 194 44.96 0.00 12.57
C SER A 194 45.00 -0.86 13.83
N PHE A 195 44.88 -2.17 13.66
CA PHE A 195 45.20 -3.13 14.72
C PHE A 195 46.72 -3.26 14.78
N ILE A 196 47.29 -2.91 15.94
CA ILE A 196 48.72 -3.08 16.24
C ILE A 196 48.97 -4.58 16.53
N THR A 197 49.99 -5.15 15.90
CA THR A 197 50.68 -6.36 16.40
C THR A 197 52.05 -5.95 16.93
#